data_AF-A0A9E5TDG0-F1
#
_entry.id   AF-A0A9E5TDG0-F1
#
_cell.length_a   1.000
_cell.length_b   1.000
_cell.length_c   1.000
_cell.angle_alpha   90.00
_cell.angle_beta   90.00
_cell.angle_gamma   90.00
#
_symmetry.space_group_name_H-M   'P 1'
#
loop_
_entity.id
_entity.type
_entity.pdbx_description
1 polymer ?
#
loop_
_entity_poly.entity_id
_entity_poly.type
_entity_poly.pdbx_seq_one_letter_code
_entity_poly.pdbx_strand_id
1 'polypeptide(L)'
;LVEEEVVNRHHWLPMKEFIDALAMGNALPGPIAVKMSGYVGFKIAGLPGAIAGAIGIMLPSLILMLVLASLFFKYKDMPQVQASLKAVRPAVV
;
A
#
# COMPACT_ATOMS: atom_id res chain seq x y z
N LEU A 1 -4.33 13.18 -7.61
CA LEU A 1 -3.51 13.09 -6.36
C LEU A 1 -2.10 12.58 -6.63
N VAL A 2 -1.87 11.32 -7.04
CA VAL A 2 -0.49 10.82 -7.29
C VAL A 2 0.17 11.50 -8.51
N GLU A 3 -0.59 11.72 -9.58
CA GLU A 3 -0.14 12.48 -10.77
C GLU A 3 0.30 13.91 -10.41
N GLU A 4 -0.49 14.60 -9.62
CA GLU A 4 -0.24 15.98 -9.19
C GLU A 4 1.07 16.11 -8.40
N GLU A 5 1.31 15.21 -7.45
CA GLU A 5 2.54 15.21 -6.66
C GLU A 5 3.77 14.88 -7.51
N VAL A 6 3.68 13.85 -8.36
CA VAL A 6 4.84 13.33 -9.10
C VAL A 6 5.19 14.20 -10.32
N VAL A 7 4.19 14.73 -11.01
CA VAL A 7 4.36 15.48 -12.27
C VAL A 7 4.38 16.99 -12.02
N ASN A 8 3.38 17.53 -11.31
CA ASN A 8 3.22 18.99 -11.18
C ASN A 8 4.00 19.57 -10.00
N ARG A 9 4.11 18.84 -8.89
CA ARG A 9 4.75 19.34 -7.66
C ARG A 9 6.24 19.05 -7.62
N HIS A 10 6.60 17.78 -7.81
CA HIS A 10 7.98 17.32 -7.70
C HIS A 10 8.73 17.22 -9.03
N HIS A 11 8.04 17.28 -10.17
CA HIS A 11 8.62 17.17 -11.52
C HIS A 11 9.55 15.94 -11.70
N TRP A 12 9.28 14.86 -10.97
CA TRP A 12 10.10 13.65 -10.99
C TRP A 12 9.90 12.83 -12.26
N LEU A 13 8.73 12.94 -12.89
CA LEU A 13 8.42 12.32 -14.17
C LEU A 13 7.63 13.29 -15.07
N PRO A 14 7.93 13.33 -16.37
CA PRO A 14 7.06 14.00 -17.34
C PRO A 14 5.73 13.24 -17.49
N MET A 15 4.64 13.98 -17.76
CA MET A 15 3.28 13.43 -17.84
C MET A 15 3.16 12.17 -18.73
N LYS A 16 3.83 12.19 -19.89
CA LYS A 16 3.81 11.07 -20.83
C LYS A 16 4.41 9.80 -20.22
N GLU A 17 5.50 9.95 -19.49
CA GLU A 17 6.20 8.84 -18.83
C GLU A 17 5.43 8.33 -17.60
N PHE A 18 4.72 9.21 -16.92
CA PHE A 18 3.78 8.83 -15.85
C PHE A 18 2.61 7.98 -16.40
N ILE A 19 2.02 8.37 -17.53
CA ILE A 19 0.93 7.60 -18.17
C ILE A 19 1.44 6.23 -18.64
N ASP A 20 2.62 6.15 -19.25
CA ASP A 20 3.22 4.88 -19.66
C ASP A 20 3.52 3.96 -18.46
N ALA A 21 4.07 4.52 -17.38
CA ALA A 21 4.31 3.78 -16.14
C ALA A 21 3.00 3.31 -15.48
N LEU A 22 1.96 4.14 -15.50
CA LEU A 22 0.62 3.79 -15.01
C LEU A 22 -0.01 2.68 -15.85
N ALA A 23 0.14 2.72 -17.17
CA ALA A 23 -0.33 1.67 -18.07
C ALA A 23 0.37 0.33 -17.79
N MET A 24 1.71 0.33 -17.64
CA MET A 24 2.47 -0.86 -17.22
C MET A 24 2.04 -1.35 -15.83
N GLY A 25 1.79 -0.42 -14.91
CA GLY A 25 1.29 -0.71 -13.57
C GLY A 25 -0.07 -1.39 -13.57
N ASN A 26 -0.96 -1.05 -14.51
CA ASN A 26 -2.25 -1.71 -14.67
C ASN A 26 -2.15 -3.05 -15.42
N ALA A 27 -1.20 -3.18 -16.35
CA ALA A 27 -0.99 -4.41 -17.12
C ALA A 27 -0.45 -5.56 -16.25
N LEU A 28 0.38 -5.25 -15.26
CA LEU A 28 0.90 -6.24 -14.31
C LEU A 28 -0.14 -6.52 -13.22
N PRO A 29 -0.42 -7.79 -12.85
CA PRO A 29 -1.24 -8.08 -11.68
C PRO A 29 -0.54 -7.57 -10.40
N GLY A 30 -1.33 -7.09 -9.43
CA GLY A 30 -0.85 -6.64 -8.12
C GLY A 30 -0.94 -5.13 -7.87
N PRO A 31 -0.54 -4.66 -6.67
CA PRO A 31 -0.82 -3.31 -6.20
C PRO A 31 -0.14 -2.23 -7.05
N ILE A 32 -0.94 -1.39 -7.71
CA ILE A 32 -0.46 -0.31 -8.59
C ILE A 32 0.41 0.68 -7.80
N ALA A 33 0.01 0.99 -6.56
CA ALA A 33 0.73 1.93 -5.70
C ALA A 33 2.20 1.52 -5.48
N VAL A 34 2.46 0.23 -5.22
CA VAL A 34 3.82 -0.28 -4.96
C VAL A 34 4.69 -0.26 -6.22
N LYS A 35 4.09 -0.59 -7.39
CA LYS A 35 4.80 -0.54 -8.67
C LYS A 35 5.16 0.90 -9.05
N MET A 36 4.21 1.81 -8.89
CA MET A 36 4.41 3.23 -9.18
C MET A 36 5.43 3.86 -8.23
N SER A 37 5.36 3.58 -6.93
CA SER A 37 6.34 4.11 -5.98
C SER A 37 7.74 3.53 -6.18
N GLY A 38 7.84 2.25 -6.55
CA GLY A 38 9.10 1.62 -6.93
C GLY A 38 9.70 2.25 -8.19
N TYR A 39 8.90 2.51 -9.21
CA TYR A 39 9.36 3.15 -10.46
C TYR A 39 9.77 4.62 -10.26
N VAL A 40 8.94 5.39 -9.55
CA VAL A 40 9.23 6.79 -9.18
C VAL A 40 10.48 6.85 -8.30
N GLY A 41 10.57 5.98 -7.28
CA GLY A 41 11.75 5.88 -6.42
C GLY A 41 13.01 5.49 -7.18
N PHE A 42 12.89 4.58 -8.15
CA PHE A 42 14.00 4.22 -9.05
C PHE A 42 14.47 5.41 -9.88
N LYS A 43 13.55 6.24 -10.36
CA LYS A 43 13.88 7.44 -11.14
C LYS A 43 14.64 8.49 -10.32
N ILE A 44 14.29 8.64 -9.04
CA ILE A 44 14.87 9.66 -8.15
C ILE A 44 16.27 9.27 -7.67
N ALA A 45 16.45 8.03 -7.20
CA ALA A 45 17.68 7.60 -6.52
C ALA A 45 18.19 6.22 -6.97
N GLY A 46 17.70 5.70 -8.09
CA GLY A 46 18.07 4.37 -8.58
C GLY A 46 17.56 3.25 -7.66
N LEU A 47 18.31 2.16 -7.59
CA LEU A 47 17.95 0.98 -6.80
C LEU A 47 17.58 1.27 -5.31
N PRO A 48 18.33 2.09 -4.55
CA PRO A 48 17.94 2.38 -3.16
C PRO A 48 16.63 3.18 -3.07
N GLY A 49 16.35 4.06 -4.03
CA GLY A 49 15.08 4.78 -4.09
C GLY A 49 13.89 3.87 -4.40
N ALA A 50 14.08 2.86 -5.27
CA ALA A 50 13.05 1.87 -5.56
C ALA A 50 12.67 1.06 -4.32
N ILE A 51 13.67 0.62 -3.55
CA ILE A 51 13.48 -0.12 -2.30
C ILE A 51 12.77 0.77 -1.27
N ALA A 52 13.22 2.02 -1.10
CA ALA A 52 12.60 2.97 -0.18
C ALA A 52 11.13 3.26 -0.56
N GLY A 53 10.81 3.41 -1.84
CA GLY A 53 9.46 3.64 -2.33
C GLY A 53 8.52 2.44 -2.11
N ALA A 54 9.02 1.22 -2.30
CA ALA A 54 8.24 0.01 -2.03
C ALA A 54 7.99 -0.18 -0.53
N ILE A 55 9.06 -0.05 0.27
CA ILE A 55 9.02 -0.18 1.72
C ILE A 55 8.14 0.91 2.34
N GLY A 56 8.22 2.16 1.87
CA GLY A 56 7.41 3.27 2.37
C GLY A 56 5.90 3.07 2.20
N ILE A 57 5.47 2.33 1.18
CA ILE A 57 4.06 1.98 0.98
C ILE A 57 3.65 0.75 1.79
N MET A 58 4.51 -0.27 1.86
CA MET A 58 4.18 -1.52 2.55
C MET A 58 4.28 -1.44 4.08
N LEU A 59 5.30 -0.78 4.62
CA LEU A 59 5.55 -0.66 6.06
C LEU A 59 4.35 -0.14 6.85
N PRO A 60 3.73 1.00 6.51
CA PRO A 60 2.64 1.54 7.32
C PRO A 60 1.45 0.58 7.38
N SER A 61 1.14 -0.10 6.27
CA SER A 61 0.08 -1.12 6.23
C SER A 61 0.43 -2.33 7.12
N LEU A 62 1.67 -2.82 7.06
CA LEU A 62 2.15 -3.93 7.89
C LEU A 62 2.11 -3.57 9.38
N ILE A 63 2.61 -2.39 9.75
CA ILE A 63 2.62 -1.90 11.12
C ILE A 63 1.19 -1.78 11.64
N LEU A 64 0.28 -1.19 10.87
CA LEU A 64 -1.12 -1.05 11.25
C LEU A 64 -1.76 -2.41 11.51
N MET A 65 -1.51 -3.38 10.61
CA MET A 65 -2.00 -4.75 10.76
C MET A 65 -1.45 -5.44 12.01
N LEU A 66 -0.16 -5.30 12.30
CA LEU A 66 0.46 -5.88 13.50
C LEU A 66 -0.08 -5.24 14.78
N VAL A 67 -0.28 -3.92 14.80
CA VAL A 67 -0.88 -3.20 15.93
C VAL A 67 -2.30 -3.68 16.17
N LEU A 68 -3.12 -3.75 15.12
CA LEU A 68 -4.49 -4.26 15.20
C LEU A 68 -4.53 -5.72 15.65
N ALA A 69 -3.65 -6.58 15.13
CA ALA A 69 -3.54 -7.98 15.52
C ALA A 69 -3.13 -8.09 17.00
N SER A 70 -2.15 -7.33 17.46
CA SER A 70 -1.72 -7.31 18.86
C SER A 70 -2.85 -6.85 19.80
N LEU A 71 -3.56 -5.79 19.42
CA LEU A 71 -4.73 -5.31 20.15
C LEU A 71 -5.81 -6.39 20.19
N PHE A 72 -6.08 -7.02 19.05
CA PHE A 72 -7.03 -8.12 18.95
C PHE A 72 -6.64 -9.28 19.86
N PHE A 73 -5.39 -9.75 19.83
CA PHE A 73 -4.92 -10.84 20.70
C PHE A 73 -5.00 -10.49 22.19
N LYS A 74 -4.89 -9.20 22.54
CA LYS A 74 -5.03 -8.70 23.91
C LYS A 74 -6.50 -8.68 24.39
N TYR A 75 -7.45 -8.43 23.49
CA TYR A 75 -8.87 -8.31 23.81
C TYR A 75 -9.74 -9.49 23.31
N LYS A 76 -9.15 -10.50 22.65
CA LYS A 76 -9.85 -11.66 22.07
C LYS A 76 -10.62 -12.50 23.08
N ASP A 77 -10.22 -12.47 24.34
CA ASP A 77 -10.83 -13.24 25.42
C ASP A 77 -11.97 -12.47 26.11
N MET A 78 -12.24 -11.23 25.69
CA MET A 78 -13.43 -10.50 26.15
C MET A 78 -14.71 -11.07 25.49
N PRO A 79 -15.78 -11.33 26.27
CA PRO A 79 -17.04 -11.90 25.77
C PRO A 79 -17.67 -11.10 24.61
N GLN A 80 -17.49 -9.77 24.61
CA GLN A 80 -18.01 -8.86 23.58
C GLN A 80 -17.34 -9.08 22.21
N VAL A 81 -16.02 -9.33 22.18
CA VAL A 81 -15.26 -9.54 20.93
C VAL A 81 -15.58 -10.90 20.31
N GLN A 82 -15.76 -11.94 21.13
CA GLN A 82 -16.20 -13.25 20.64
C GLN A 82 -17.65 -13.25 20.14
N ALA A 83 -18.54 -12.46 20.74
CA ALA A 83 -19.90 -12.30 20.28
C ALA A 83 -19.96 -11.64 18.89
N SER A 84 -19.15 -10.60 18.64
CA SER A 84 -19.03 -9.96 17.32
C SER A 84 -18.49 -10.93 16.26
N LEU A 85 -17.47 -11.73 16.57
CA LEU A 85 -16.92 -12.72 15.62
C LEU A 85 -17.88 -13.88 15.35
N LYS A 86 -18.63 -14.35 16.35
CA LYS A 86 -19.68 -15.35 16.16
C LYS A 86 -20.81 -14.84 15.27
N ALA A 87 -21.11 -13.54 15.30
CA ALA A 87 -22.11 -12.91 14.43
C ALA A 87 -21.63 -12.75 12.98
N VAL A 88 -20.32 -12.69 12.71
CA VAL A 88 -19.75 -12.60 11.35
C VAL A 88 -19.62 -13.97 10.68
N ARG A 89 -19.42 -15.04 11.46
CA ARG A 89 -19.31 -16.42 10.94
C ARG A 89 -20.43 -16.89 9.99
N PRO A 90 -21.71 -16.54 10.16
CA PRO A 90 -22.79 -16.94 9.24
C PRO A 90 -22.76 -16.19 7.89
N ALA A 91 -22.00 -15.09 7.77
CA ALA A 91 -21.91 -14.30 6.54
C ALA A 91 -20.76 -14.76 5.62
N VAL A 92 -19.91 -15.68 6.10
CA VAL A 92 -18.71 -16.16 5.40
C VAL A 92 -18.89 -17.61 4.90
N VAL A 93 -20.00 -18.28 5.25
CA VAL A 93 -20.34 -19.64 4.81
C VAL A 93 -21.58 -19.63 3.93
#